data_AF-A0A9P5WBV8-F1
#
_entry.id   AF-A0A9P5WBV8-F1
#
_cell.length_a   1.000
_cell.length_b   1.000
_cell.length_c   1.000
_cell.angle_alpha   90.00
_cell.angle_beta   90.00
_cell.angle_gamma   90.00
#
_symmetry.space_group_name_H-M   'P 1'
#
loop_
_entity.id
_entity.type
_entity.pdbx_description
1 polymer ?
#
loop_
_entity_poly.entity_id
_entity_poly.type
_entity_poly.pdbx_seq_one_letter_code
_entity_poly.pdbx_strand_id
1 'polypeptide(L)'
;MVKVVVCGAAGGIGQPLSLLLKQSDLISHLALYDIVNAAGVAADLSHINTVSKVTGHVGKDSLAEALRGAHTVVIPAGVPRRPGMTRDDLFK
;
A
#
# COMPACT_ATOMS: atom_id res chain seq x y z
N MET A 1 -3.44 7.01 17.70
CA MET A 1 -2.48 7.01 16.58
C MET A 1 -2.98 6.03 15.53
N VAL A 2 -3.33 6.51 14.33
CA VAL A 2 -3.96 5.68 13.28
C VAL A 2 -2.89 5.03 12.42
N LYS A 3 -2.93 3.69 12.34
CA LYS A 3 -2.11 2.89 11.41
C LYS A 3 -2.94 2.50 10.19
N VAL A 4 -2.47 2.86 9.01
CA VAL A 4 -3.08 2.50 7.72
C VAL A 4 -2.16 1.54 6.98
N VAL A 5 -2.76 0.51 6.36
CA VAL A 5 -2.04 -0.46 5.53
C VAL A 5 -2.56 -0.39 4.10
N VAL A 6 -1.66 -0.34 3.12
CA VAL A 6 -1.99 -0.45 1.70
C VAL A 6 -1.49 -1.79 1.18
N CYS A 7 -2.40 -2.68 0.77
CA CYS A 7 -2.07 -3.97 0.17
C CYS A 7 -2.13 -3.87 -1.36
N GLY A 8 -0.99 -4.01 -2.03
CA GLY A 8 -0.82 -3.67 -3.45
C GLY A 8 -0.19 -2.29 -3.63
N ALA A 9 0.68 -1.89 -2.69
CA ALA A 9 1.25 -0.54 -2.63
C ALA A 9 2.23 -0.22 -3.77
N ALA A 10 2.79 -1.23 -4.44
CA ALA A 10 3.69 -1.03 -5.58
C ALA A 10 2.95 -0.95 -6.94
N GLY A 11 1.63 -1.20 -6.96
CA GLY A 11 0.81 -1.11 -8.16
C GLY A 11 0.51 0.33 -8.60
N GLY A 12 -0.07 0.47 -9.80
CA GLY A 12 -0.37 1.78 -10.39
C GLY A 12 -1.34 2.66 -9.59
N ILE A 13 -2.26 2.06 -8.82
CA ILE A 13 -3.10 2.77 -7.85
C ILE A 13 -2.37 2.91 -6.51
N GLY A 14 -1.68 1.85 -6.08
CA GLY A 14 -1.04 1.77 -4.77
C GLY A 14 -0.02 2.87 -4.52
N GLN A 15 0.83 3.19 -5.50
CA GLN A 15 1.86 4.22 -5.34
C GLN A 15 1.27 5.62 -5.12
N PRO A 16 0.43 6.18 -6.01
CA PRO A 16 -0.15 7.51 -5.79
C PRO A 16 -1.11 7.55 -4.59
N LEU A 17 -1.84 6.47 -4.30
CA LEU A 17 -2.64 6.38 -3.08
C LEU A 17 -1.76 6.50 -1.84
N SER A 18 -0.64 5.78 -1.80
CA SER A 18 0.31 5.81 -0.67
C SER A 18 0.95 7.19 -0.50
N LEU A 19 1.25 7.89 -1.60
CA LEU A 19 1.71 9.27 -1.58
C LEU A 19 0.70 10.21 -0.92
N LEU A 20 -0.57 10.14 -1.33
CA LEU A 20 -1.63 10.97 -0.75
C LEU A 20 -1.86 10.65 0.74
N LEU A 21 -1.82 9.37 1.12
CA LEU A 21 -1.92 8.95 2.52
C LEU A 21 -0.73 9.45 3.35
N LYS A 22 0.49 9.42 2.81
CA LYS A 22 1.69 9.94 3.48
C LYS A 22 1.57 11.45 3.80
N GLN A 23 0.79 12.21 3.04
CA GLN A 23 0.54 13.63 3.26
C GLN A 23 -0.55 13.94 4.31
N SER A 24 -1.25 12.92 4.83
CA SER A 24 -2.32 13.12 5.80
C SER A 24 -1.81 13.20 7.24
N ASP A 25 -2.16 14.27 7.95
CA ASP A 25 -1.86 14.43 9.38
C ASP A 25 -2.68 13.51 10.30
N LEU A 26 -3.70 12.82 9.75
CA LEU A 26 -4.51 11.86 10.49
C LEU A 26 -3.79 10.52 10.69
N ILE A 27 -2.75 10.25 9.88
CA ILE A 27 -2.05 8.97 9.84
C ILE A 27 -0.74 9.09 10.60
N SER A 28 -0.51 8.21 11.57
CA SER A 28 0.75 8.15 12.31
C SER A 28 1.68 7.05 11.80
N HIS A 29 1.15 6.02 11.14
CA HIS A 29 1.94 4.93 10.54
C HIS A 29 1.28 4.46 9.25
N LEU A 30 2.00 4.57 8.13
CA LEU A 30 1.64 4.01 6.83
C LEU A 30 2.50 2.77 6.55
N ALA A 31 1.89 1.58 6.54
CA ALA A 31 2.56 0.34 6.16
C ALA A 31 2.20 -0.05 4.74
N LEU A 32 3.20 -0.30 3.91
CA LEU A 32 3.06 -0.61 2.50
C LEU A 32 3.37 -2.09 2.30
N TYR A 33 2.38 -2.84 1.86
CA TYR A 33 2.54 -4.26 1.53
C TYR A 33 2.42 -4.47 0.03
N ASP A 34 3.32 -5.27 -0.53
CA ASP A 34 3.19 -5.80 -1.87
C ASP A 34 4.02 -7.09 -2.00
N ILE A 35 3.74 -7.90 -3.02
CA ILE A 35 4.54 -9.08 -3.33
C ILE A 35 5.94 -8.71 -3.84
N VAL A 36 6.08 -7.52 -4.45
CA VAL A 36 7.34 -6.99 -4.98
C VAL A 36 7.47 -5.49 -4.72
N ASN A 37 8.69 -4.97 -4.69
CA ASN A 37 8.99 -3.53 -4.73
C ASN A 37 8.50 -2.64 -3.56
N ALA A 38 7.69 -3.14 -2.61
CA ALA A 38 7.18 -2.31 -1.51
C ALA A 38 8.28 -1.66 -0.65
N ALA A 39 9.44 -2.30 -0.51
CA ALA A 39 10.59 -1.73 0.19
C ALA A 39 11.11 -0.45 -0.48
N GLY A 40 11.18 -0.42 -1.82
CA GLY A 40 11.60 0.76 -2.58
C GLY A 40 10.60 1.90 -2.48
N VAL A 41 9.30 1.58 -2.63
CA VAL A 41 8.21 2.56 -2.47
C VAL A 41 8.19 3.14 -1.05
N ALA A 42 8.43 2.32 -0.03
CA ALA A 42 8.51 2.78 1.35
C ALA A 42 9.71 3.70 1.59
N ALA A 43 10.88 3.37 1.03
CA ALA A 43 12.07 4.21 1.12
C ALA A 43 11.82 5.58 0.48
N ASP A 44 11.26 5.61 -0.73
CA ASP A 44 10.90 6.84 -1.45
C ASP A 44 9.96 7.74 -0.62
N LEU A 45 8.83 7.18 -0.17
CA LEU A 45 7.84 7.94 0.60
C LEU A 45 8.33 8.36 1.99
N SER A 46 9.31 7.65 2.57
CA SER A 46 9.86 7.97 3.88
C SER A 46 10.66 9.29 3.90
N HIS A 47 11.11 9.78 2.74
CA HIS A 47 11.82 11.05 2.63
C HIS A 47 10.89 12.27 2.71
N ILE A 48 9.58 12.08 2.61
CA ILE A 48 8.60 13.16 2.71
C ILE A 48 8.51 13.62 4.16
N ASN A 49 8.75 14.92 4.38
CA ASN A 49 8.73 15.57 5.69
C ASN A 49 7.30 15.73 6.24
N THR A 50 6.66 14.61 6.59
CA THR A 50 5.41 14.55 7.35
C THR A 50 5.56 13.57 8.51
N VAL A 51 4.70 13.70 9.52
CA VAL A 51 4.84 13.01 10.80
C VAL A 51 4.70 11.47 10.73
N SER A 52 4.06 10.95 9.69
CA SER A 52 3.74 9.53 9.62
C SER A 52 4.99 8.67 9.36
N LYS A 53 5.19 7.61 10.16
CA LYS A 53 6.22 6.60 9.89
C LYS A 53 5.81 5.78 8.67
N VAL A 54 6.75 5.47 7.78
CA VAL A 54 6.53 4.56 6.63
C VAL A 54 7.30 3.27 6.84
N THR A 55 6.67 2.12 6.59
CA THR A 55 7.34 0.79 6.56
C THR A 55 6.97 0.03 5.30
N GLY A 56 7.94 -0.67 4.70
CA GLY A 56 7.72 -1.54 3.55
C GLY A 56 7.78 -3.01 3.94
N HIS A 57 6.81 -3.79 3.46
CA HIS A 57 6.68 -5.22 3.73
C HIS A 57 6.56 -5.95 2.38
N VAL A 58 7.54 -6.79 2.07
CA VAL A 58 7.67 -7.46 0.77
C VAL A 58 7.49 -8.97 0.92
N GLY A 59 6.70 -9.54 0.03
CA GLY A 59 6.52 -11.00 -0.07
C GLY A 59 5.50 -11.56 0.93
N LYS A 60 4.98 -12.75 0.63
CA LYS A 60 3.80 -13.32 1.30
C LYS A 60 3.92 -13.40 2.82
N ASP A 61 5.11 -13.74 3.32
CA ASP A 61 5.34 -13.95 4.76
C ASP A 61 5.34 -12.65 5.57
N SER A 62 5.49 -11.50 4.91
CA SER A 62 5.49 -10.18 5.57
C SER A 62 4.08 -9.59 5.77
N LEU A 63 3.04 -10.21 5.18
CA LEU A 63 1.67 -9.66 5.23
C LEU A 63 1.14 -9.57 6.67
N ALA A 64 1.36 -10.60 7.48
CA ALA A 64 0.90 -10.63 8.87
C ALA A 64 1.55 -9.51 9.71
N GLU A 65 2.81 -9.19 9.42
CA GLU A 65 3.53 -8.10 10.07
C GLU A 65 2.97 -6.73 9.63
N ALA A 66 2.74 -6.53 8.33
CA ALA A 66 2.15 -5.31 7.79
C ALA A 66 0.80 -4.99 8.45
N LEU A 67 -0.06 -6.00 8.59
CA LEU A 67 -1.42 -5.88 9.13
C LEU A 67 -1.49 -5.72 10.65
N ARG A 68 -0.41 -6.04 11.39
CA ARG A 68 -0.43 -6.02 12.86
C ARG A 68 -0.79 -4.63 13.39
N GLY A 69 -1.91 -4.50 14.11
CA GLY A 69 -2.38 -3.23 14.68
C GLY A 69 -2.89 -2.22 13.64
N ALA A 70 -3.23 -2.68 12.43
CA ALA A 70 -3.88 -1.83 11.43
C ALA A 70 -5.26 -1.38 11.91
N HIS A 71 -5.54 -0.09 11.76
CA HIS A 71 -6.86 0.49 12.01
C HIS A 71 -7.68 0.55 10.72
N THR A 72 -7.00 0.69 9.58
CA THR A 72 -7.61 0.72 8.25
C THR A 72 -6.71 -0.03 7.28
N VAL A 73 -7.32 -0.86 6.44
CA VAL A 73 -6.63 -1.60 5.37
C VAL A 73 -7.29 -1.22 4.06
N VAL A 74 -6.50 -0.72 3.11
CA VAL A 74 -6.95 -0.43 1.75
C VAL A 74 -6.31 -1.45 0.82
N ILE A 75 -7.11 -2.10 -0.02
CA ILE A 75 -6.67 -3.19 -0.90
C ILE A 75 -6.85 -2.77 -2.37
N PRO A 76 -5.94 -1.96 -2.93
CA PRO A 76 -5.87 -1.72 -4.37
C PRO A 76 -5.24 -2.87 -5.17
N ALA A 77 -4.69 -3.90 -4.51
CA ALA A 77 -4.10 -5.06 -5.16
C ALA A 77 -5.10 -5.73 -6.13
N GLY A 78 -4.62 -6.00 -7.34
CA GLY A 78 -5.41 -6.67 -8.36
C GLY A 78 -4.79 -6.52 -9.74
N VAL A 79 -5.32 -7.28 -10.69
CA VAL A 79 -4.91 -7.19 -12.09
C VAL A 79 -5.76 -6.13 -12.78
N PRO A 80 -5.16 -5.12 -13.44
CA PRO A 80 -5.92 -4.13 -14.20
C PRO A 80 -6.54 -4.78 -15.44
N ARG A 81 -7.69 -4.25 -15.88
CA ARG A 81 -8.28 -4.64 -17.16
C ARG A 81 -7.37 -4.29 -18.33
N ARG A 82 -7.37 -5.12 -19.36
CA ARG A 82 -6.78 -4.82 -20.66
C ARG A 82 -7.87 -4.44 -21.66
N PRO A 83 -7.55 -3.77 -22.78
CA PRO A 83 -8.52 -3.52 -23.85
C PRO A 83 -9.25 -4.81 -24.24
N GLY A 84 -10.57 -4.76 -24.32
CA GLY A 84 -11.42 -5.91 -24.60
C GLY A 84 -11.85 -6.75 -23.39
N MET A 85 -11.35 -6.47 -22.17
CA MET A 85 -11.79 -7.16 -20.95
C MET A 85 -12.95 -6.44 -20.24
N THR A 86 -13.90 -7.22 -19.77
CA THR A 86 -14.91 -6.81 -18.78
C THR A 86 -14.35 -6.88 -17.36
N ARG A 87 -15.13 -6.45 -16.36
CA ARG A 87 -14.76 -6.63 -14.95
C ARG A 87 -14.90 -8.09 -14.51
N ASP A 88 -15.89 -8.80 -15.04
CA ASP A 88 -16.15 -10.22 -14.73
C ASP A 88 -14.99 -11.13 -15.14
N ASP A 89 -14.27 -10.78 -16.20
CA ASP A 89 -13.09 -11.53 -16.65
C ASP A 89 -11.96 -11.60 -15.59
N LEU A 90 -12.00 -10.76 -14.56
CA LEU A 90 -11.01 -10.71 -13.47
C LEU A 90 -11.36 -11.57 -12.26
N PHE A 91 -12.54 -12.20 -12.22
CA PHE A 91 -12.99 -13.03 -11.08
C PHE A 91 -12.51 -14.50 -11.14
N LYS A 92 -11.54 -14.81 -12.00
CA LYS A 92 -10.98 -16.15 -12.19
C LYS A 92 -9.81 -16.43 -11.27
#